data_AF-A0A7C9CQN7-F1
#
_entry.id   AF-A0A7C9CQN7-F1
#
_cell.length_a   1.000
_cell.length_b   1.000
_cell.length_c   1.000
_cell.angle_alpha   90.00
_cell.angle_beta   90.00
_cell.angle_gamma   90.00
#
_symmetry.space_group_name_H-M   'P 1'
#
loop_
_entity.id
_entity.type
_entity.pdbx_description
1 polymer ?
#
loop_
_entity_poly.entity_id
_entity_poly.type
_entity_poly.pdbx_seq_one_letter_code
_entity_poly.pdbx_strand_id
1 'polypeptide(L)'
;PNQHAFISGRQILDASLIANECIDFYLKSNQSGILCKLDIEKAYDNVSWSFLLATLEKMGFPCKWRSWMYFCMSTVRYSVLINGEFSSTRVLLEHQRVAPRRSPVPSLIYFGDGDPE
;
A
#
# COMPACT_ATOMS: atom_id res chain seq x y z
N PRO A 1 22.08 -4.73 -1.01
CA PRO A 1 20.64 -4.88 -0.69
C PRO A 1 20.10 -3.57 -0.11
N ASN A 2 19.39 -2.80 -0.93
CA ASN A 2 19.19 -1.36 -0.73
C ASN A 2 17.76 -1.01 -0.25
N GLN A 3 16.98 -2.02 0.13
CA GLN A 3 15.69 -1.83 0.79
C GLN A 3 15.93 -1.50 2.27
N HIS A 4 15.47 -0.34 2.74
CA HIS A 4 15.59 0.05 4.15
C HIS A 4 14.28 -0.12 4.95
N ALA A 5 13.12 -0.05 4.28
CA ALA A 5 11.82 -0.26 4.91
C ALA A 5 11.49 -1.75 5.09
N PHE A 6 10.78 -2.08 6.18
CA PHE A 6 10.26 -3.42 6.51
C PHE A 6 11.31 -4.52 6.71
N ILE A 7 12.55 -4.14 7.09
CA ILE A 7 13.61 -5.09 7.46
C ILE A 7 13.99 -4.84 8.93
N SER A 8 13.99 -5.89 9.75
CA SER A 8 14.41 -5.79 11.16
C SER A 8 15.85 -5.28 11.27
N GLY A 9 16.09 -4.37 12.21
CA GLY A 9 17.40 -3.75 12.43
C GLY A 9 17.78 -2.65 11.43
N ARG A 10 16.88 -2.23 10.51
CA ARG A 10 17.06 -1.04 9.67
C ARG A 10 16.13 0.08 10.13
N GLN A 11 16.64 1.31 10.14
CA GLN A 11 15.88 2.51 10.50
C GLN A 11 15.52 3.32 9.24
N ILE A 12 14.44 4.09 9.30
CA ILE A 12 14.05 4.98 8.21
C ILE A 12 15.12 6.07 7.93
N LEU A 13 15.83 6.49 8.98
CA LEU A 13 16.90 7.48 8.92
C LEU A 13 18.11 6.98 8.12
N ASP A 14 18.39 5.68 8.10
CA ASP A 14 19.50 5.09 7.33
C ASP A 14 19.36 5.43 5.85
N ALA A 15 18.13 5.34 5.32
CA ALA A 15 17.84 5.65 3.92
C ALA A 15 18.04 7.14 3.61
N SER A 16 17.65 8.02 4.54
CA SER A 16 17.84 9.47 4.41
C SER A 16 19.31 9.88 4.47
N LEU A 17 20.09 9.26 5.36
CA LEU A 17 21.53 9.52 5.46
C LEU A 17 22.26 9.09 4.18
N ILE A 18 22.01 7.88 3.68
CA ILE A 18 22.59 7.39 2.43
C ILE A 18 22.21 8.28 1.24
N ALA A 19 20.94 8.70 1.17
CA ALA A 19 20.50 9.62 0.11
C ALA A 19 21.22 10.97 0.16
N ASN A 20 21.39 11.54 1.36
CA ASN A 20 22.12 12.79 1.55
C ASN A 20 23.60 12.64 1.16
N GLU A 21 24.28 11.58 1.60
CA GLU A 21 25.68 11.32 1.24
C GLU A 21 25.86 11.13 -0.28
N CYS A 22 24.94 10.43 -0.96
CA CYS A 22 24.95 10.29 -2.41
C CYS A 22 24.80 11.64 -3.13
N ILE A 23 23.92 12.52 -2.66
CA ILE A 23 23.71 13.86 -3.22
C ILE A 23 24.96 14.73 -2.98
N ASP A 24 25.48 14.75 -1.76
CA ASP A 24 26.69 15.47 -1.37
C ASP A 24 27.91 15.05 -2.20
N PHE A 25 28.07 13.75 -2.44
CA PHE A 25 29.11 13.22 -3.31
C PHE A 25 28.95 13.71 -4.75
N TYR A 26 27.73 13.67 -5.30
CA TYR A 26 27.46 14.15 -6.67
C TYR A 26 27.74 15.65 -6.84
N LEU A 27 27.32 16.47 -5.87
CA LEU A 27 27.58 17.90 -5.86
C LEU A 27 29.09 18.22 -5.80
N LYS A 28 29.85 17.45 -5.01
CA LYS A 28 31.31 17.61 -4.87
C LYS A 28 32.09 17.05 -6.07
N SER A 29 31.56 16.06 -6.79
CA SER A 29 32.23 15.45 -7.95
C SER A 29 32.14 16.29 -9.22
N ASN A 30 31.29 17.33 -9.23
CA ASN A 30 31.00 18.20 -10.38
C ASN A 30 30.56 17.42 -11.64
N GLN A 31 29.94 16.25 -11.45
CA GLN A 31 29.38 15.42 -12.52
C GLN A 31 27.90 15.73 -12.72
N SER A 32 27.44 15.72 -13.97
CA SER A 32 26.01 15.77 -14.28
C SER A 32 25.33 14.44 -13.95
N GLY A 33 24.15 14.51 -13.33
CA GLY A 33 23.38 13.34 -12.92
C GLY A 33 21.90 13.68 -12.77
N ILE A 34 21.05 12.66 -12.65
CA ILE A 34 19.60 12.80 -12.51
C ILE A 34 19.16 12.09 -11.22
N LEU A 35 18.46 12.81 -10.35
CA LEU A 35 17.83 12.24 -9.15
C LEU A 35 16.35 11.95 -9.43
N CYS A 36 16.01 10.67 -9.61
CA CYS A 36 14.63 10.25 -9.83
C CYS A 36 13.93 9.92 -8.51
N LYS A 37 13.10 10.85 -8.00
CA LYS A 37 12.14 10.52 -6.93
C LYS A 37 10.95 9.75 -7.53
N LEU A 38 10.99 8.43 -7.42
CA LEU A 38 9.86 7.58 -7.77
C LEU A 38 8.93 7.45 -6.56
N ASP A 39 7.71 7.98 -6.67
CA ASP A 39 6.62 7.71 -5.74
C ASP A 39 5.62 6.75 -6.40
N ILE A 40 5.15 5.75 -5.65
CA ILE A 40 4.17 4.79 -6.17
C ILE A 40 2.79 5.29 -5.76
N GLU A 41 2.17 6.08 -6.64
CA GLU A 41 0.81 6.57 -6.39
C GLU A 41 -0.10 5.38 -6.10
N LYS A 42 -0.66 5.38 -4.88
CA LYS A 42 -1.64 4.39 -4.43
C LYS A 42 -1.18 2.93 -4.63
N ALA A 43 0.01 2.56 -4.17
CA ALA A 43 0.55 1.19 -4.25
C ALA A 43 -0.50 0.07 -3.99
N TYR A 44 -1.17 0.06 -2.84
CA TYR A 44 -2.09 -1.02 -2.48
C TYR A 44 -3.48 -1.04 -3.19
N ASP A 45 -3.84 -0.03 -4.00
CA ASP A 45 -5.05 -0.10 -4.85
C ASP A 45 -4.70 -0.69 -6.22
N ASN A 46 -3.48 -0.43 -6.70
CA ASN A 46 -3.05 -0.67 -8.07
C ASN A 46 -2.26 -1.99 -8.23
N VAL A 47 -1.97 -2.70 -7.14
CA VAL A 47 -1.30 -4.01 -7.17
C VAL A 47 -2.26 -5.09 -7.68
N SER A 48 -1.87 -5.77 -8.76
CA SER A 48 -2.57 -6.96 -9.22
C SER A 48 -2.40 -8.13 -8.23
N TRP A 49 -3.50 -8.67 -7.73
CA TRP A 49 -3.49 -9.78 -6.78
C TRP A 49 -2.91 -11.08 -7.37
N SER A 50 -3.10 -11.32 -8.68
CA SER A 50 -2.47 -12.47 -9.35
C SER A 50 -0.96 -12.30 -9.46
N PHE A 51 -0.48 -11.08 -9.71
CA PHE A 51 0.96 -10.77 -9.68
C PHE A 51 1.55 -10.95 -8.28
N LEU A 52 0.85 -10.50 -7.23
CA LEU A 52 1.28 -10.69 -5.84
C LEU A 52 1.40 -12.18 -5.47
N LEU A 53 0.40 -13.00 -5.79
CA LEU A 53 0.42 -14.44 -5.51
C LEU A 53 1.52 -15.17 -6.28
N ALA A 54 1.72 -14.83 -7.55
CA ALA A 54 2.82 -15.38 -8.37
C ALA A 54 4.20 -14.94 -7.86
N THR A 55 4.31 -13.73 -7.30
CA THR A 55 5.56 -13.24 -6.68
C THR A 55 5.86 -14.00 -5.39
N LEU A 56 4.86 -14.18 -4.52
CA LEU A 56 4.98 -14.99 -3.30
C LEU A 56 5.36 -16.44 -3.61
N GLU A 57 4.81 -17.03 -4.68
CA GLU A 57 5.20 -18.36 -5.14
C GLU A 57 6.66 -18.43 -5.57
N LYS A 58 7.12 -17.49 -6.40
CA LYS A 58 8.53 -17.40 -6.84
C LYS A 58 9.50 -17.12 -5.69
N MET A 59 9.06 -16.44 -4.65
CA MET A 59 9.83 -16.23 -3.41
C MET A 59 9.82 -17.44 -2.47
N GLY A 60 9.15 -18.54 -2.82
CA GLY A 60 9.15 -19.79 -2.05
C GLY A 60 8.16 -19.83 -0.88
N PHE A 61 7.16 -18.94 -0.83
CA PHE A 61 6.18 -18.96 0.27
C PHE A 61 5.30 -20.23 0.21
N PRO A 62 5.10 -20.93 1.34
CA PRO A 62 4.29 -22.15 1.38
C PRO A 62 2.87 -21.95 0.86
N CYS A 63 2.32 -22.98 0.20
CA CYS A 63 0.97 -22.95 -0.37
C CYS A 63 -0.08 -22.50 0.67
N LYS A 64 -0.03 -23.05 1.90
CA LYS A 64 -0.92 -22.68 3.02
C LYS A 64 -0.87 -21.18 3.35
N TRP A 65 0.31 -20.56 3.31
CA TRP A 65 0.47 -19.13 3.58
C TRP A 65 -0.10 -18.27 2.43
N ARG A 66 0.14 -18.70 1.18
CA ARG A 66 -0.46 -18.07 -0.01
C ARG A 66 -1.99 -18.18 -0.02
N SER A 67 -2.55 -19.32 0.41
CA SER A 67 -4.00 -19.50 0.59
C SER A 67 -4.58 -18.57 1.65
N TRP A 68 -3.89 -18.35 2.76
CA TRP A 68 -4.31 -17.37 3.78
C TRP A 68 -4.29 -15.94 3.23
N MET A 69 -3.24 -15.53 2.51
CA MET A 69 -3.22 -14.23 1.85
C MET A 69 -4.38 -14.08 0.85
N TYR A 70 -4.64 -15.09 0.02
CA TYR A 70 -5.77 -15.09 -0.91
C TYR A 70 -7.12 -14.95 -0.19
N PHE A 71 -7.31 -15.63 0.93
CA PHE A 71 -8.50 -15.48 1.77
C PHE A 71 -8.63 -14.04 2.28
N CYS A 72 -7.60 -13.50 2.95
CA CYS A 72 -7.60 -12.13 3.47
C CYS A 72 -7.91 -11.08 2.39
N MET A 73 -7.41 -11.25 1.16
CA MET A 73 -7.67 -10.34 0.04
C MET A 73 -9.09 -10.47 -0.54
N SER A 74 -9.68 -11.67 -0.49
CA SER A 74 -11.03 -11.93 -1.02
C SER A 74 -12.16 -11.71 -0.01
N THR A 75 -11.85 -11.66 1.29
CA THR A 75 -12.84 -11.49 2.36
C THR A 75 -12.83 -10.11 3.04
N VAL A 76 -12.18 -9.10 2.46
CA VAL A 76 -12.22 -7.73 3.01
C VAL A 76 -13.68 -7.25 3.07
N ARG A 77 -14.13 -6.87 4.27
CA ARG A 77 -15.45 -6.27 4.50
C ARG A 77 -15.26 -4.82 4.93
N TYR A 78 -16.09 -3.96 4.36
CA TYR A 78 -16.20 -2.55 4.75
C TYR A 78 -17.53 -2.33 5.47
N SER A 79 -17.52 -1.44 6.45
CA SER A 79 -18.71 -0.86 7.06
C SER A 79 -18.61 0.65 6.93
N VAL A 80 -19.70 1.27 6.48
CA VAL A 80 -19.79 2.74 6.39
C VAL A 80 -20.58 3.22 7.60
N LEU A 81 -20.01 4.18 8.33
CA LEU A 81 -20.72 4.89 9.40
C LEU A 81 -21.25 6.19 8.81
N ILE A 82 -22.57 6.37 8.88
CA ILE A 82 -23.27 7.57 8.43
C ILE A 82 -24.01 8.12 9.64
N ASN A 83 -23.68 9.34 10.05
CA ASN A 83 -24.33 10.06 11.16
C ASN A 83 -24.47 9.25 12.46
N GLY A 84 -23.45 8.44 12.78
CA GLY A 84 -23.40 7.61 13.98
C GLY A 84 -24.04 6.22 13.86
N GLU A 85 -24.77 5.93 12.77
CA GLU A 85 -25.36 4.62 12.52
C GLU A 85 -24.50 3.76 11.58
N PHE A 86 -24.34 2.48 11.94
CA PHE A 86 -23.67 1.51 11.09
C PHE A 86 -24.60 1.04 9.99
N SER A 87 -24.38 1.53 8.76
CA SER A 87 -25.04 0.98 7.59
C SER A 87 -24.48 -0.42 7.31
N SER A 88 -25.21 -1.46 7.74
CA SER A 88 -24.90 -2.88 7.47
C SER A 88 -25.20 -3.25 6.01
N THR A 89 -24.79 -2.39 5.07
CA THR A 89 -25.02 -2.60 3.66
C THR A 89 -23.99 -3.59 3.15
N ARG A 90 -24.46 -4.76 2.71
CA ARG A 90 -23.73 -5.59 1.76
C ARG A 90 -23.64 -4.82 0.44
N VAL A 91 -22.70 -3.88 0.33
CA VAL A 91 -22.45 -3.18 -0.94
C VAL A 91 -21.77 -4.18 -1.87
N LEU A 92 -22.59 -4.98 -2.56
CA LEU A 92 -22.19 -5.61 -3.80
C LEU A 92 -21.98 -4.46 -4.80
N LEU A 93 -20.73 -3.99 -4.92
CA LEU A 93 -20.30 -3.09 -6.00
C LEU A 93 -20.26 -3.88 -7.30
N GLU A 94 -21.43 -4.28 -7.77
CA GLU A 94 -21.61 -4.98 -9.02
C GLU A 94 -21.51 -3.98 -10.19
N HIS A 95 -20.60 -4.26 -11.12
CA HIS A 95 -20.50 -3.63 -12.44
C HIS A 95 -20.07 -2.14 -12.56
N GLN A 96 -19.06 -1.69 -11.81
CA GLN A 96 -18.17 -0.62 -12.32
C GLN A 96 -16.74 -1.12 -12.56
N ARG A 97 -16.15 -0.71 -13.69
CA ARG A 97 -14.79 -1.08 -14.16
C ARG A 97 -13.67 -0.37 -13.38
N VAL A 98 -13.84 -0.21 -12.07
CA VAL A 98 -12.88 0.43 -11.17
C VAL A 98 -12.64 -0.54 -10.03
N ALA A 99 -11.40 -0.99 -9.85
CA ALA A 99 -11.04 -1.89 -8.76
C ALA A 99 -11.45 -1.24 -7.41
N PRO A 100 -12.14 -1.97 -6.52
CA PRO A 100 -12.63 -1.40 -5.27
C PRO A 100 -11.45 -1.01 -4.36
N ARG A 101 -11.55 0.20 -3.79
CA ARG A 101 -10.47 0.90 -3.07
C ARG A 101 -10.04 0.17 -1.78
N ARG A 102 -8.82 0.47 -1.29
CA ARG A 102 -8.16 0.00 -0.03
C ARG A 102 -9.11 -0.36 1.13
N SER A 103 -8.76 -1.33 1.98
CA SER A 103 -7.45 -1.73 2.53
C SER A 103 -7.54 -3.17 3.11
N PRO A 104 -6.47 -3.93 3.37
CA PRO A 104 -6.58 -5.23 4.07
C PRO A 104 -6.96 -5.14 5.56
N VAL A 105 -7.21 -3.93 6.07
CA VAL A 105 -7.68 -3.64 7.42
C VAL A 105 -9.14 -3.15 7.30
N PRO A 106 -10.08 -3.56 8.19
CA PRO A 106 -11.45 -3.06 8.18
C PRO A 106 -11.47 -1.53 8.25
N SER A 107 -11.68 -0.89 7.09
CA SER A 107 -11.62 0.56 6.96
C SER A 107 -13.00 1.10 7.30
N LEU A 108 -13.15 1.65 8.51
CA LEU A 108 -14.33 2.43 8.86
C LEU A 108 -14.26 3.74 8.06
N ILE A 109 -15.12 3.88 7.05
CA ILE A 109 -15.24 5.13 6.30
C ILE A 109 -16.29 5.97 7.01
N TYR A 110 -15.84 7.09 7.59
CA TYR A 110 -16.70 8.07 8.24
C TYR A 110 -17.16 9.10 7.20
N PHE A 111 -18.48 9.21 7.03
CA PHE A 111 -19.09 10.37 6.39
C PHE A 111 -19.82 11.14 7.49
N GLY A 112 -19.28 12.31 7.85
CA GLY A 112 -20.07 13.33 8.52
C GLY A 112 -20.72 14.19 7.45
N ASP A 113 -22.04 14.42 7.58
CA ASP A 113 -22.62 15.61 6.96
C ASP A 113 -21.85 16.82 7.49
N GLY A 114 -21.42 17.71 6.58
CA GLY A 114 -20.77 18.95 6.97
C GLY A 114 -21.75 19.83 7.74
N ASP A 115 -21.27 20.56 8.75
CA ASP A 115 -22.06 21.53 9.48
C ASP A 115 -22.83 22.43 8.48
N PRO A 116 -24.17 22.50 8.54
CA PRO A 116 -24.87 23.69 8.08
C PRO A 116 -24.55 24.82 9.06
N GLU A 117 -24.38 26.05 8.55
CA GLU A 117 -24.26 27.26 9.38
C GLU A 117 -25.47 27.47 10.31
#